data_AF-A0AAD9SCA2-F1
#
_entry.id   AF-A0AAD9SCA2-F1
#
_cell.length_a   1.000
_cell.length_b   1.000
_cell.length_c   1.000
_cell.angle_alpha   90.00
_cell.angle_beta   90.00
_cell.angle_gamma   90.00
#
_symmetry.space_group_name_H-M   'P 1'
#
loop_
_entity.id
_entity.type
_entity.pdbx_description
1 polymer ?
#
loop_
_entity_poly.entity_id
_entity_poly.type
_entity_poly.pdbx_seq_one_letter_code
_entity_poly.pdbx_strand_id
1 'polypeptide(L)'
;MKQTSGIRIPEVYRTLQSGDWFYIIMEYIPGKTLQQLADQRDWGESRQKALTNSIARAMRLLMSIAVPAGQTPGPVGGGQIRHPLFKDDTSFCNYLTVDELEKHLNDAATLRDKTAPTVSLESSLCFYYSDFYASNFIFTDSGDVCIIDFDQAGFLPPSFMSFALAESHWAPGRWVKEVLKLPEHNLPAMKHIHYFFMIGGSSFGEWGEPCP
;
A
#
# COMPACT_ATOMS: atom_id res chain seq x y z
N MET A 1 -19.07 6.74 -15.48
CA MET A 1 -17.64 6.60 -15.80
C MET A 1 -16.85 7.30 -14.70
N LYS A 2 -15.95 6.61 -14.01
CA LYS A 2 -15.05 7.26 -13.03
C LYS A 2 -14.04 8.09 -13.82
N GLN A 3 -14.01 9.39 -13.55
CA GLN A 3 -13.17 10.34 -14.25
C GLN A 3 -11.71 10.11 -13.81
N THR A 4 -10.90 9.49 -14.66
CA THR A 4 -9.45 9.31 -14.47
C THR A 4 -8.64 10.54 -14.87
N SER A 5 -9.32 11.63 -15.26
CA SER A 5 -8.70 12.91 -15.59
C SER A 5 -7.80 13.38 -14.45
N GLY A 6 -6.56 13.75 -14.75
CA GLY A 6 -5.61 14.20 -13.73
C GLY A 6 -4.67 13.12 -13.18
N ILE A 7 -4.89 11.84 -13.49
CA ILE A 7 -4.12 10.71 -12.92
C ILE A 7 -3.66 9.77 -14.03
N ARG A 8 -2.37 9.44 -14.02
CA ARG A 8 -1.72 8.58 -15.03
C ARG A 8 -0.97 7.41 -14.37
N ILE A 9 -0.81 6.34 -15.12
CA ILE A 9 0.08 5.22 -14.85
C ILE A 9 0.83 4.97 -16.16
N PRO A 10 2.16 4.72 -16.16
CA PRO A 10 2.90 4.48 -17.38
C PRO A 10 2.37 3.25 -18.12
N GLU A 11 2.24 3.36 -19.45
CA GLU A 11 1.94 2.20 -20.27
C GLU A 11 3.13 1.24 -20.28
N VAL A 12 2.91 -0.04 -19.96
CA VAL A 12 3.94 -1.07 -20.08
C VAL A 12 3.99 -1.56 -21.52
N TYR A 13 5.12 -1.33 -22.19
CA TYR A 13 5.32 -1.76 -23.58
C TYR A 13 5.78 -3.21 -23.68
N ARG A 14 6.66 -3.64 -22.76
CA ARG A 14 7.24 -4.99 -22.80
C ARG A 14 7.87 -5.37 -21.47
N THR A 15 7.81 -6.65 -21.13
CA THR A 15 8.60 -7.27 -20.07
C THR A 15 9.67 -8.18 -20.67
N LEU A 16 10.86 -8.21 -20.08
CA LEU A 16 11.99 -9.02 -20.53
C LEU A 16 12.66 -9.68 -19.33
N GLN A 17 13.18 -10.89 -19.53
CA GLN A 17 14.04 -11.56 -18.56
C GLN A 17 15.39 -11.86 -19.22
N SER A 18 16.47 -11.52 -18.53
CA SER A 18 17.84 -11.80 -18.99
C SER A 18 18.68 -12.25 -17.80
N GLY A 19 18.95 -13.56 -17.74
CA GLY A 19 19.54 -14.18 -16.56
C GLY A 19 18.62 -14.02 -15.35
N ASP A 20 19.20 -13.53 -14.25
CA ASP A 20 18.49 -13.30 -12.98
C ASP A 20 17.74 -11.97 -12.91
N TRP A 21 17.81 -11.16 -13.97
CA TRP A 21 17.20 -9.82 -14.01
C TRP A 21 15.89 -9.80 -14.79
N PHE A 22 14.88 -9.17 -14.19
CA PHE A 22 13.62 -8.86 -14.83
C PHE A 22 13.56 -7.36 -15.16
N TYR A 23 13.17 -7.03 -16.39
CA TYR A 23 13.08 -5.68 -16.89
C TYR A 23 11.67 -5.36 -17.35
N ILE A 24 11.19 -4.18 -16.98
CA ILE A 24 9.93 -3.61 -17.46
C ILE A 24 10.28 -2.40 -18.32
N ILE A 25 9.92 -2.45 -19.60
CA ILE A 25 10.01 -1.33 -20.53
C ILE A 25 8.64 -0.67 -20.57
N MET A 26 8.57 0.61 -20.21
CA MET A 26 7.32 1.36 -20.07
C MET A 26 7.46 2.79 -20.58
N GLU A 27 6.32 3.47 -20.72
CA GLU A 27 6.22 4.88 -21.10
C GLU A 27 7.13 5.75 -20.22
N TYR A 28 7.95 6.58 -20.85
CA TYR A 28 8.65 7.62 -20.14
C TYR A 28 7.71 8.79 -19.87
N ILE A 29 7.53 9.13 -18.60
CA ILE A 29 6.64 10.22 -18.19
C ILE A 29 7.46 11.50 -17.98
N PRO A 30 7.32 12.51 -18.85
CA PRO A 30 7.98 13.79 -18.64
C PRO A 30 7.33 14.53 -17.46
N GLY A 31 8.15 15.01 -16.53
CA GLY A 31 7.69 15.73 -15.34
C GLY A 31 8.75 15.79 -14.27
N LYS A 32 8.35 16.21 -13.07
CA LYS A 32 9.21 16.24 -11.89
C LYS A 32 8.61 15.38 -10.79
N THR A 33 9.46 14.61 -10.10
CA THR A 33 9.00 13.85 -8.94
C THR A 33 8.64 14.78 -7.79
N LEU A 34 7.80 14.34 -6.86
CA LEU A 34 7.50 15.10 -5.65
C LEU A 34 8.76 15.44 -4.86
N GLN A 35 9.74 14.52 -4.82
CA GLN A 35 11.05 14.75 -4.20
C GLN A 35 11.74 15.96 -4.85
N GLN A 36 11.85 15.98 -6.19
CA GLN A 36 12.46 17.09 -6.93
C GLN A 36 11.68 18.41 -6.79
N LEU A 37 10.37 18.34 -6.56
CA LEU A 37 9.55 19.53 -6.29
C LEU A 37 9.74 20.06 -4.87
N ALA A 38 9.88 19.17 -3.89
CA ALA A 38 10.11 19.53 -2.49
C ALA A 38 11.45 20.23 -2.26
N ASP A 39 12.45 19.92 -3.10
CA ASP A 39 13.78 20.54 -3.03
C ASP A 39 13.85 21.93 -3.70
N GLN A 40 12.76 22.42 -4.29
CA GLN A 40 12.73 23.74 -4.95
C GLN A 40 12.51 24.88 -3.97
N ARG A 41 13.10 26.05 -4.29
CA ARG A 41 13.04 27.26 -3.43
C ARG A 41 11.63 27.81 -3.21
N ASP A 42 10.71 27.55 -4.12
CA ASP A 42 9.31 28.00 -4.07
C ASP A 42 8.37 26.97 -3.40
N TRP A 43 8.94 25.95 -2.74
CA TRP A 43 8.16 25.05 -1.92
C TRP A 43 7.46 25.81 -0.78
N GLY A 44 6.16 25.58 -0.64
CA GLY A 44 5.35 26.23 0.38
C GLY A 44 4.04 25.49 0.61
N GLU A 45 3.34 25.85 1.69
CA GLU A 45 2.15 25.14 2.18
C GLU A 45 1.06 25.00 1.11
N SER A 46 0.79 26.07 0.34
CA SER A 46 -0.21 26.04 -0.73
C SER A 46 0.12 25.01 -1.82
N ARG A 47 1.39 24.96 -2.25
CA ARG A 47 1.86 24.03 -3.27
C ARG A 47 1.81 22.59 -2.74
N GLN A 48 2.32 22.37 -1.54
CA GLN A 48 2.24 21.07 -0.87
C GLN A 48 0.78 20.57 -0.80
N LYS A 49 -0.14 21.43 -0.34
CA LYS A 49 -1.57 21.09 -0.25
C LYS A 49 -2.18 20.71 -1.60
N ALA A 50 -1.84 21.42 -2.67
CA ALA A 50 -2.32 21.11 -4.02
C ALA A 50 -1.84 19.72 -4.49
N LEU A 51 -0.55 19.42 -4.30
CA LEU A 51 0.06 18.13 -4.67
C LEU A 51 -0.51 16.99 -3.82
N THR A 52 -0.65 17.17 -2.50
CA THR A 52 -1.31 16.22 -1.60
C THR A 52 -2.73 15.92 -2.05
N ASN A 53 -3.51 16.94 -2.42
CA ASN A 53 -4.87 16.73 -2.92
C ASN A 53 -4.88 15.92 -4.22
N SER A 54 -3.91 16.12 -5.11
CA SER A 54 -3.78 15.31 -6.33
C SER A 54 -3.46 13.85 -6.02
N ILE A 55 -2.52 13.57 -5.11
CA ILE A 55 -2.19 12.21 -4.68
C ILE A 55 -3.39 11.56 -3.99
N ALA A 56 -4.08 12.27 -3.10
CA ALA A 56 -5.26 11.75 -2.43
C ALA A 56 -6.40 11.43 -3.42
N ARG A 57 -6.60 12.26 -4.46
CA ARG A 57 -7.53 11.91 -5.55
C ARG A 57 -7.08 10.64 -6.28
N ALA A 58 -5.79 10.48 -6.54
CA ALA A 58 -5.22 9.30 -7.17
C ALA A 58 -5.46 8.03 -6.35
N MET A 59 -5.18 8.08 -5.04
CA MET A 59 -5.45 6.98 -4.12
C MET A 59 -6.93 6.62 -4.07
N ARG A 60 -7.84 7.60 -4.04
CA ARG A 60 -9.30 7.33 -4.12
C ARG A 60 -9.66 6.59 -5.41
N LEU A 61 -9.08 6.97 -6.55
CA LEU A 61 -9.36 6.27 -7.80
C LEU A 61 -8.83 4.83 -7.78
N LEU A 62 -7.59 4.62 -7.32
CA LEU A 62 -7.00 3.30 -7.17
C LEU A 62 -7.86 2.40 -6.28
N MET A 63 -8.20 2.85 -5.07
CA MET A 63 -9.06 2.10 -4.14
C MET A 63 -10.45 1.78 -4.71
N SER A 64 -10.86 2.50 -5.76
CA SER A 64 -12.14 2.32 -6.41
C SER A 64 -12.09 1.37 -7.62
N ILE A 65 -10.90 0.84 -7.98
CA ILE A 65 -10.75 -0.22 -8.97
C ILE A 65 -11.61 -1.42 -8.55
N ALA A 66 -12.37 -1.97 -9.51
CA ALA A 66 -13.20 -3.12 -9.24
C ALA A 66 -12.33 -4.32 -8.87
N VAL A 67 -12.69 -5.00 -7.80
CA VAL A 67 -12.03 -6.23 -7.37
C VAL A 67 -12.26 -7.31 -8.44
N PRO A 68 -11.19 -7.91 -9.02
CA PRO A 68 -11.34 -9.00 -9.97
C PRO A 68 -12.11 -10.18 -9.37
N ALA A 69 -12.86 -10.90 -10.22
CA ALA A 69 -13.56 -12.09 -9.77
C ALA A 69 -12.56 -13.14 -9.25
N GLY A 70 -12.84 -13.71 -8.07
CA GLY A 70 -11.95 -14.69 -7.44
C GLY A 70 -10.67 -14.11 -6.82
N GLN A 71 -10.52 -12.77 -6.75
CA GLN A 71 -9.39 -12.14 -6.07
C GLN A 71 -9.39 -12.47 -4.58
N THR A 72 -8.25 -12.96 -4.09
CA THR A 72 -7.97 -13.19 -2.67
C THR A 72 -7.10 -12.06 -2.11
N PRO A 73 -6.87 -11.97 -0.78
CA PRO A 73 -5.95 -10.97 -0.23
C PRO A 73 -4.53 -11.10 -0.82
N GLY A 74 -3.98 -9.99 -1.34
CA GLY A 74 -2.64 -9.93 -1.89
C GLY A 74 -2.58 -9.43 -3.35
N PRO A 75 -1.46 -9.70 -4.06
CA PRO A 75 -1.27 -9.22 -5.43
C PRO A 75 -2.23 -9.88 -6.42
N VAL A 76 -2.41 -9.23 -7.58
CA VAL A 76 -3.20 -9.81 -8.68
C VAL A 76 -2.50 -11.08 -9.17
N GLY A 77 -3.25 -12.17 -9.31
CA GLY A 77 -2.71 -13.48 -9.66
C GLY A 77 -2.22 -14.31 -8.47
N GLY A 78 -2.32 -13.78 -7.24
CA GLY A 78 -1.90 -14.46 -6.01
C GLY A 78 -0.40 -14.31 -5.72
N GLY A 79 0.00 -14.73 -4.53
CA GLY A 79 1.36 -14.58 -4.02
C GLY A 79 1.37 -13.92 -2.65
N GLN A 80 2.58 -13.69 -2.11
CA GLN A 80 2.75 -13.06 -0.81
C GLN A 80 2.33 -11.59 -0.89
N ILE A 81 1.70 -11.11 0.18
CA ILE A 81 1.30 -9.72 0.32
C ILE A 81 2.55 -8.86 0.48
N ARG A 82 2.65 -7.78 -0.29
CA ARG A 82 3.71 -6.77 -0.16
C ARG A 82 3.16 -5.55 0.57
N HIS A 83 3.45 -5.39 1.86
CA HIS A 83 2.85 -4.34 2.69
C HIS A 83 3.66 -4.05 3.97
N PRO A 84 3.79 -2.78 4.41
CA PRO A 84 4.59 -2.36 5.58
C PRO A 84 4.09 -2.87 6.93
N LEU A 85 2.94 -3.52 6.98
CA LEU A 85 2.48 -4.22 8.19
C LEU A 85 3.46 -5.35 8.53
N PHE A 86 3.92 -6.08 7.52
CA PHE A 86 4.74 -7.26 7.68
C PHE A 86 6.22 -6.89 7.75
N LYS A 87 7.01 -7.77 8.38
CA LYS A 87 8.46 -7.66 8.38
C LYS A 87 9.00 -7.74 6.95
N ASP A 88 9.98 -6.91 6.63
CA ASP A 88 10.58 -6.83 5.29
C ASP A 88 9.53 -6.62 4.18
N ASP A 89 8.45 -5.93 4.53
CA ASP A 89 7.30 -5.60 3.70
C ASP A 89 6.63 -6.81 3.02
N THR A 90 6.81 -8.03 3.54
CA THR A 90 6.32 -9.26 2.87
C THR A 90 5.61 -10.17 3.86
N SER A 91 4.39 -10.61 3.54
CA SER A 91 3.71 -11.60 4.37
C SER A 91 4.44 -12.93 4.33
N PHE A 92 4.37 -13.66 5.45
CA PHE A 92 4.99 -14.97 5.57
C PHE A 92 4.46 -15.98 4.53
N CYS A 93 3.16 -15.94 4.26
CA CYS A 93 2.48 -16.86 3.35
C CYS A 93 1.43 -16.15 2.50
N ASN A 94 0.77 -16.92 1.64
CA ASN A 94 -0.37 -16.49 0.85
C ASN A 94 -1.66 -16.74 1.64
N TYR A 95 -2.69 -15.94 1.40
CA TYR A 95 -4.01 -16.13 2.04
C TYR A 95 -5.06 -16.31 0.95
N LEU A 96 -5.92 -17.31 1.12
CA LEU A 96 -7.02 -17.60 0.19
C LEU A 96 -8.27 -16.80 0.55
N THR A 97 -8.42 -16.41 1.82
CA THR A 97 -9.57 -15.64 2.30
C THR A 97 -9.17 -14.51 3.26
N VAL A 98 -10.05 -13.52 3.41
CA VAL A 98 -9.89 -12.47 4.44
C VAL A 98 -9.94 -13.08 5.83
N ASP A 99 -10.75 -14.11 6.05
CA ASP A 99 -10.89 -14.79 7.34
C ASP A 99 -9.59 -15.48 7.77
N GLU A 100 -8.88 -16.14 6.84
CA GLU A 100 -7.56 -16.72 7.11
C GLU A 100 -6.54 -15.65 7.50
N LEU A 101 -6.52 -14.52 6.78
CA LEU A 101 -5.65 -13.39 7.09
C LEU A 101 -5.98 -12.79 8.46
N GLU A 102 -7.25 -12.53 8.73
CA GLU A 102 -7.73 -12.02 10.03
C GLU A 102 -7.32 -12.95 11.18
N LYS A 103 -7.57 -14.26 11.00
CA LYS A 103 -7.24 -15.25 12.01
C LYS A 103 -5.74 -15.23 12.32
N HIS A 104 -4.88 -15.26 11.31
CA HIS A 104 -3.44 -15.24 11.53
C HIS A 104 -2.98 -13.95 12.22
N LEU A 105 -3.50 -12.79 11.82
CA LEU A 105 -3.20 -11.52 12.48
C LEU A 105 -3.61 -11.53 13.96
N ASN A 106 -4.77 -12.10 14.27
CA ASN A 106 -5.29 -12.19 15.64
C ASN A 106 -4.54 -13.22 16.49
N ASP A 107 -4.11 -14.32 15.90
CA ASP A 107 -3.23 -15.30 16.56
C ASP A 107 -1.89 -14.64 16.92
N ALA A 108 -1.30 -13.87 16.00
CA ALA A 108 -0.07 -13.12 16.24
C ALA A 108 -0.25 -12.05 17.33
N ALA A 109 -1.35 -11.28 17.29
CA ALA A 109 -1.67 -10.25 18.28
C ALA A 109 -1.77 -10.81 19.70
N THR A 110 -2.38 -12.00 19.84
CA THR A 110 -2.72 -12.62 21.12
C THR A 110 -1.76 -13.73 21.55
N LEU A 111 -0.61 -13.86 20.89
CA LEU A 111 0.36 -14.92 21.15
C LEU A 111 0.92 -14.85 22.58
N ARG A 112 1.23 -13.63 23.06
CA ARG A 112 1.80 -13.41 24.40
C ARG A 112 0.81 -12.89 25.43
N ASP A 113 -0.28 -12.29 24.98
CA ASP A 113 -1.32 -11.72 25.83
C ASP A 113 -2.70 -11.94 25.17
N LYS A 114 -3.54 -12.76 25.80
CA LYS A 114 -4.89 -13.08 25.29
C LYS A 114 -5.87 -11.91 25.40
N THR A 115 -5.52 -10.85 26.11
CA THR A 115 -6.32 -9.63 26.25
C THR A 115 -5.89 -8.52 25.27
N ALA A 116 -4.85 -8.78 24.46
CA ALA A 116 -4.36 -7.85 23.45
C ALA A 116 -5.46 -7.50 22.42
N PRO A 117 -5.42 -6.29 21.85
CA PRO A 117 -6.38 -5.87 20.84
C PRO A 117 -6.25 -6.73 19.57
N THR A 118 -7.39 -7.17 19.04
CA THR A 118 -7.50 -7.91 17.78
C THR A 118 -8.06 -7.03 16.67
N VAL A 119 -7.81 -7.43 15.42
CA VAL A 119 -8.42 -6.83 14.24
C VAL A 119 -9.78 -7.48 13.96
N SER A 120 -10.67 -6.70 13.37
CA SER A 120 -11.86 -7.19 12.66
C SER A 120 -11.82 -6.55 11.27
N LEU A 121 -11.29 -7.30 10.31
CA LEU A 121 -11.06 -6.86 8.96
C LEU A 121 -12.38 -6.69 8.22
N GLU A 122 -12.42 -5.72 7.33
CA GLU A 122 -13.53 -5.58 6.41
C GLU A 122 -13.53 -6.75 5.41
N SER A 123 -14.71 -7.33 5.14
CA SER A 123 -14.84 -8.43 4.17
C SER A 123 -14.61 -8.00 2.72
N SER A 124 -14.69 -6.70 2.45
CA SER A 124 -14.43 -6.13 1.13
C SER A 124 -12.93 -5.88 0.92
N LEU A 125 -12.46 -6.11 -0.31
CA LEU A 125 -11.12 -5.73 -0.73
C LEU A 125 -11.15 -4.40 -1.48
N CYS A 126 -10.07 -3.64 -1.37
CA CYS A 126 -9.81 -2.49 -2.24
C CYS A 126 -8.39 -2.60 -2.80
N PHE A 127 -8.15 -1.99 -3.95
CA PHE A 127 -6.79 -1.87 -4.46
C PHE A 127 -6.01 -0.89 -3.58
N TYR A 128 -5.04 -1.38 -2.83
CA TYR A 128 -4.17 -0.56 -2.00
C TYR A 128 -2.86 -0.26 -2.75
N TYR A 129 -2.20 0.82 -2.32
CA TYR A 129 -0.86 1.19 -2.74
C TYR A 129 -0.16 1.73 -1.48
N SER A 130 0.94 1.11 -1.05
CA SER A 130 1.59 1.45 0.22
C SER A 130 2.95 2.13 0.11
N ASP A 131 3.57 2.18 -1.08
CA ASP A 131 4.88 2.82 -1.24
C ASP A 131 4.78 4.34 -1.48
N PHE A 132 4.65 5.10 -0.40
CA PHE A 132 4.54 6.55 -0.46
C PHE A 132 5.87 7.30 -0.64
N TYR A 133 6.91 6.64 -1.16
CA TYR A 133 8.17 7.32 -1.46
C TYR A 133 7.94 8.49 -2.44
N ALA A 134 8.50 9.66 -2.12
CA ALA A 134 8.21 10.90 -2.86
C ALA A 134 8.63 10.81 -4.34
N SER A 135 9.61 9.98 -4.68
CA SER A 135 10.02 9.80 -6.07
C SER A 135 9.00 9.01 -6.92
N ASN A 136 8.06 8.30 -6.30
CA ASN A 136 7.06 7.49 -7.01
C ASN A 136 5.88 8.31 -7.53
N PHE A 137 5.84 9.62 -7.21
CA PHE A 137 4.82 10.55 -7.69
C PHE A 137 5.45 11.55 -8.65
N ILE A 138 5.16 11.43 -9.94
CA ILE A 138 5.64 12.34 -10.99
C ILE A 138 4.53 13.32 -11.32
N PHE A 139 4.80 14.62 -11.22
CA PHE A 139 3.88 15.67 -11.65
C PHE A 139 4.30 16.18 -13.02
N THR A 140 3.38 16.09 -13.96
CA THR A 140 3.54 16.54 -15.35
C THR A 140 3.25 18.04 -15.48
N ASP A 141 3.70 18.65 -16.57
CA ASP A 141 3.42 20.07 -16.85
C ASP A 141 1.93 20.35 -17.09
N SER A 142 1.13 19.34 -17.46
CA SER A 142 -0.33 19.43 -17.56
C SER A 142 -1.03 19.44 -16.19
N GLY A 143 -0.29 19.24 -15.10
CA GLY A 143 -0.84 19.16 -13.74
C GLY A 143 -1.37 17.77 -13.37
N ASP A 144 -1.19 16.77 -14.23
CA ASP A 144 -1.51 15.38 -13.92
C ASP A 144 -0.47 14.78 -12.97
N VAL A 145 -0.91 13.91 -12.06
CA VAL A 145 -0.04 13.07 -11.25
C VAL A 145 0.07 11.68 -11.87
N CYS A 146 1.30 11.23 -12.11
CA CYS A 146 1.60 9.87 -12.48
C CYS A 146 2.14 9.12 -11.27
N ILE A 147 1.62 7.92 -11.02
CA ILE A 147 2.09 7.01 -9.98
C ILE A 147 2.89 5.91 -10.65
N ILE A 148 4.04 5.58 -10.06
CA ILE A 148 4.91 4.49 -10.49
C ILE A 148 5.21 3.57 -9.30
N ASP A 149 5.92 2.47 -9.59
CA ASP A 149 6.39 1.49 -8.59
C ASP A 149 5.27 0.85 -7.76
N PHE A 150 4.61 -0.13 -8.38
CA PHE A 150 3.50 -0.86 -7.77
C PHE A 150 3.92 -2.16 -7.06
N ASP A 151 5.21 -2.31 -6.69
CA ASP A 151 5.70 -3.52 -6.02
C ASP A 151 5.00 -3.76 -4.66
N GLN A 152 4.58 -2.69 -3.99
CA GLN A 152 3.77 -2.74 -2.77
C GLN A 152 2.31 -2.33 -3.02
N ALA A 153 1.67 -2.99 -4.00
CA ALA A 153 0.27 -2.81 -4.31
C ALA A 153 -0.45 -4.16 -4.50
N GLY A 154 -1.76 -4.17 -4.28
CA GLY A 154 -2.57 -5.38 -4.39
C GLY A 154 -3.99 -5.13 -3.89
N PHE A 155 -4.71 -6.20 -3.56
CA PHE A 155 -6.05 -6.14 -2.99
C PHE A 155 -6.06 -6.60 -1.54
N LEU A 156 -6.42 -5.69 -0.63
CA LEU A 156 -6.53 -5.95 0.81
C LEU A 156 -7.74 -5.22 1.40
N PRO A 157 -8.20 -5.60 2.60
CA PRO A 157 -9.17 -4.82 3.35
C PRO A 157 -8.73 -3.34 3.50
N PRO A 158 -9.65 -2.36 3.44
CA PRO A 158 -9.33 -0.93 3.52
C PRO A 158 -8.48 -0.52 4.73
N SER A 159 -8.60 -1.24 5.85
CA SER A 159 -7.76 -1.05 7.04
C SER A 159 -6.25 -1.16 6.77
N PHE A 160 -5.82 -1.92 5.76
CA PHE A 160 -4.42 -1.97 5.34
C PHE A 160 -3.95 -0.65 4.73
N MET A 161 -4.77 -0.03 3.88
CA MET A 161 -4.49 1.30 3.35
C MET A 161 -4.42 2.35 4.47
N SER A 162 -5.32 2.27 5.46
CA SER A 162 -5.26 3.12 6.65
C SER A 162 -3.95 2.94 7.41
N PHE A 163 -3.49 1.70 7.60
CA PHE A 163 -2.23 1.40 8.25
C PHE A 163 -1.03 1.95 7.47
N ALA A 164 -0.96 1.68 6.16
CA ALA A 164 0.12 2.17 5.31
C ALA A 164 0.25 3.70 5.37
N LEU A 165 -0.86 4.43 5.38
CA LEU A 165 -0.87 5.89 5.53
C LEU A 165 -0.45 6.34 6.94
N ALA A 166 -0.91 5.65 7.98
CA ALA A 166 -0.62 5.98 9.38
C ALA A 166 0.83 5.73 9.78
N GLU A 167 1.42 4.64 9.29
CA GLU A 167 2.79 4.22 9.61
C GLU A 167 3.79 4.55 8.49
N SER A 168 3.37 5.31 7.46
CA SER A 168 4.26 5.76 6.39
C SER A 168 5.45 6.56 6.94
N HIS A 169 6.66 6.07 6.68
CA HIS A 169 7.89 6.81 6.94
C HIS A 169 8.03 8.04 6.02
N TRP A 170 7.38 8.01 4.86
CA TRP A 170 7.42 9.09 3.89
C TRP A 170 6.38 10.16 4.20
N ALA A 171 6.78 11.43 4.04
CA ALA A 171 5.90 12.58 4.26
C ALA A 171 4.60 12.55 3.43
N PRO A 172 4.59 12.10 2.15
CA PRO A 172 3.38 12.06 1.34
C PRO A 172 2.28 11.18 1.94
N GLY A 173 2.61 10.01 2.48
CA GLY A 173 1.62 9.13 3.12
C GLY A 173 0.93 9.81 4.31
N ARG A 174 1.71 10.50 5.16
CA ARG A 174 1.17 11.28 6.28
C ARG A 174 0.28 12.44 5.84
N TRP A 175 0.65 13.16 4.76
CA TRP A 175 -0.18 14.24 4.23
C TRP A 175 -1.50 13.71 3.64
N VAL A 176 -1.43 12.59 2.92
CA VAL A 176 -2.58 11.98 2.26
C VAL A 176 -3.56 11.39 3.29
N LYS A 177 -3.06 10.84 4.41
CA LYS A 177 -3.87 10.36 5.52
C LYS A 177 -4.93 11.38 5.97
N GLU A 178 -4.49 12.61 6.21
CA GLU A 178 -5.34 13.72 6.69
C GLU A 178 -6.44 14.10 5.69
N VAL A 179 -6.20 13.85 4.39
CA VAL A 179 -7.15 14.15 3.32
C VAL A 179 -8.11 12.98 3.04
N LEU A 180 -7.64 11.73 3.10
CA LEU A 180 -8.46 10.56 2.80
C LEU A 180 -9.43 10.20 3.93
N LYS A 181 -8.99 10.31 5.19
CA LYS A 181 -9.79 9.97 6.38
C LYS A 181 -10.41 8.57 6.30
N LEU A 182 -9.56 7.58 6.06
CA LEU A 182 -9.98 6.18 6.00
C LEU A 182 -10.33 5.64 7.41
N PRO A 183 -11.03 4.49 7.53
CA PRO A 183 -11.37 3.90 8.82
C PRO A 183 -10.12 3.58 9.66
N GLU A 184 -10.13 3.94 10.94
CA GLU A 184 -8.97 3.77 11.83
C GLU A 184 -9.18 2.75 12.96
N HIS A 185 -10.33 2.08 13.02
CA HIS A 185 -10.71 1.20 14.13
C HIS A 185 -9.74 0.03 14.34
N ASN A 186 -9.13 -0.50 13.27
CA ASN A 186 -8.13 -1.57 13.35
C ASN A 186 -6.70 -1.07 13.64
N LEU A 187 -6.42 0.24 13.57
CA LEU A 187 -5.05 0.76 13.71
C LEU A 187 -4.38 0.36 15.04
N PRO A 188 -5.04 0.42 16.21
CA PRO A 188 -4.39 0.01 17.46
C PRO A 188 -3.92 -1.45 17.43
N ALA A 189 -4.76 -2.36 16.95
CA ALA A 189 -4.43 -3.78 16.82
C ALA A 189 -3.33 -4.01 15.77
N MET A 190 -3.43 -3.36 14.60
CA MET A 190 -2.44 -3.50 13.53
C MET A 190 -1.06 -2.98 13.93
N LYS A 191 -0.96 -1.88 14.69
CA LYS A 191 0.32 -1.38 15.23
C LYS A 191 0.94 -2.37 16.23
N HIS A 192 0.12 -2.98 17.06
CA HIS A 192 0.54 -4.02 18.00
C HIS A 192 1.04 -5.28 17.28
N ILE A 193 0.34 -5.71 16.23
CA ILE A 193 0.77 -6.81 15.37
C ILE A 193 2.08 -6.47 14.64
N HIS A 194 2.18 -5.29 14.03
CA HIS A 194 3.39 -4.81 13.36
C HIS A 194 4.59 -4.87 14.29
N TYR A 195 4.46 -4.36 15.53
CA TYR A 195 5.51 -4.44 16.53
C TYR A 195 6.00 -5.88 16.70
N PHE A 196 5.08 -6.85 16.86
CA PHE A 196 5.45 -8.26 16.99
C PHE A 196 6.10 -8.86 15.75
N PHE A 197 5.66 -8.50 14.55
CA PHE A 197 6.34 -8.89 13.32
C PHE A 197 7.76 -8.34 13.25
N MET A 198 8.00 -7.11 13.72
CA MET A 198 9.33 -6.50 13.73
C MET A 198 10.27 -7.09 14.78
N ILE A 199 9.79 -7.29 16.02
CA ILE A 199 10.62 -7.84 17.10
C ILE A 199 10.74 -9.37 17.06
N GLY A 200 9.88 -10.02 16.28
CA GLY A 200 9.93 -11.44 16.08
C GLY A 200 11.17 -11.85 15.31
N GLY A 201 11.97 -12.76 15.89
CA GLY A 201 12.84 -13.63 15.09
C GLY A 201 11.99 -14.41 14.08
N SER A 202 12.63 -14.98 13.06
CA SER A 202 12.01 -15.65 11.89
C SER A 202 10.82 -16.58 12.24
N SER A 203 10.80 -17.11 13.46
CA SER A 203 9.75 -17.95 14.00
C SER A 203 8.37 -17.27 14.22
N PHE A 204 8.26 -15.95 14.43
CA PHE A 204 6.94 -15.33 14.76
C PHE A 204 5.95 -15.26 13.59
N GLY A 205 6.44 -15.25 12.35
CA GLY A 205 5.59 -15.48 11.17
C GLY A 205 5.22 -16.94 10.95
N GLU A 206 5.94 -17.87 11.59
CA GLU A 206 5.74 -19.33 11.51
C GLU A 206 4.80 -19.86 12.62
N TRP A 207 4.50 -19.07 13.66
CA TRP A 207 3.69 -19.51 14.80
C TRP A 207 2.18 -19.33 14.53
N GLY A 208 1.67 -20.27 13.74
CA GLY A 208 0.29 -20.68 13.52
C GLY A 208 0.35 -22.09 12.92
N GLU A 209 -0.75 -22.82 12.74
CA GLU A 209 -0.68 -23.94 11.81
C GLU A 209 -0.10 -23.43 10.47
N PRO A 210 0.75 -24.20 9.77
CA PRO A 210 1.28 -23.77 8.49
C PRO A 210 0.12 -23.24 7.66
N CYS A 211 0.26 -22.04 7.11
CA CYS A 211 -0.76 -21.48 6.23
C CYS A 211 -1.20 -22.58 5.25
N PRO A 212 -2.52 -22.76 5.04
CA PRO A 212 -3.04 -23.91 4.31
C PRO A 212 -2.40 -24.11 2.93
#